data_AF-A0A929L2U3-F1
#
_entry.id   AF-A0A929L2U3-F1
#
_cell.length_a   1.000
_cell.length_b   1.000
_cell.length_c   1.000
_cell.angle_alpha   90.00
_cell.angle_beta   90.00
_cell.angle_gamma   90.00
#
_symmetry.space_group_name_H-M   'P 1'
#
loop_
_entity.id
_entity.type
_entity.pdbx_description
1 polymer ?
#
loop_
_entity_poly.entity_id
_entity_poly.type
_entity_poly.pdbx_seq_one_letter_code
_entity_poly.pdbx_strand_id
1 'polypeptide(L)'
;MTNGFQFRKYPLDFLLGKLLTDKTTGKAIIWATDGYSEYGDQYCDRYEITKVALRGQESVMLQPRAFKTLEIQQQRTKSKAEVFTPTWIVNKMVNRLDEEWFGRAEVFNREEDRNWKTITDPINFQKKKWRDYVDQTVLEIACGEAPFIVSRYNVSTGETIPVNERIGILDRKLRVVTENTQSEDEWVKWAKRAYESVYGYEYQGDSLLIGRINILMTFLDYYNQVWNKNPDPSLLTKITNIIVWNFWQMDGLNGRVPLGTARSQIKQMALFDLDEEPDTLTSLCKIRKWRGKKTILFEELGMKEGHNMANRKFNVVIGNPPYQIEAPGTSTSEKPIYHLFWEAGKKIAKKVELITPGRFLFNAGATPKSWNEQMLNDPHLKVEVFEQKSSDIFPGTDIKGGVAVVYWDSTTISEPIGTFTPYSELNSLVKNRVSEKIGGIGLVAEFGMSKKKYGKQKRSPVGWKSLTRDEQ
;
A
#
# COMPACT_ATOMS: atom_id res chain seq x y z
N MET A 1 13.94 28.09 -12.39
CA MET A 1 13.32 27.80 -11.07
C MET A 1 13.84 26.46 -10.62
N THR A 2 14.31 26.32 -9.38
CA THR A 2 14.80 25.03 -8.88
C THR A 2 13.60 24.14 -8.56
N ASN A 3 13.50 22.97 -9.20
CA ASN A 3 12.38 22.03 -9.04
C ASN A 3 12.48 21.19 -7.75
N GLY A 4 13.43 21.51 -6.85
CA GLY A 4 13.65 20.83 -5.58
C GLY A 4 13.02 21.53 -4.37
N PHE A 5 12.88 20.78 -3.27
CA PHE A 5 12.32 21.31 -2.02
C PHE A 5 13.24 22.36 -1.40
N GLN A 6 12.64 23.50 -1.02
CA GLN A 6 13.37 24.59 -0.38
C GLN A 6 13.34 24.43 1.14
N PHE A 7 14.20 23.58 1.69
CA PHE A 7 14.29 23.26 3.13
C PHE A 7 14.65 24.42 4.05
N ARG A 8 15.05 25.56 3.50
CA ARG A 8 15.32 26.82 4.24
C ARG A 8 14.12 27.77 4.26
N LYS A 9 12.98 27.37 3.69
CA LYS A 9 11.73 28.15 3.71
C LYS A 9 10.71 27.54 4.67
N TYR A 10 9.83 28.40 5.17
CA TYR A 10 8.67 27.99 5.95
C TYR A 10 7.78 27.02 5.14
N PRO A 11 7.23 25.96 5.75
CA PRO A 11 7.40 25.56 7.15
C PRO A 11 8.55 24.56 7.38
N LEU A 12 9.30 24.20 6.34
CA LEU A 12 10.31 23.14 6.39
C LEU A 12 11.54 23.53 7.20
N ASP A 13 11.91 24.80 7.20
CA ASP A 13 13.05 25.35 7.95
C ASP A 13 13.04 25.01 9.45
N PHE A 14 11.87 24.97 10.09
CA PHE A 14 11.72 24.61 11.50
C PHE A 14 11.17 23.19 11.74
N LEU A 15 10.43 22.59 10.79
CA LEU A 15 9.83 21.25 10.95
C LEU A 15 10.70 20.11 10.44
N LEU A 16 11.74 20.35 9.64
CA LEU A 16 12.54 19.30 9.01
C LEU A 16 13.05 18.25 10.02
N GLY A 17 13.55 18.68 11.17
CA GLY A 17 14.02 17.75 12.21
C GLY A 17 12.92 16.82 12.73
N LYS A 18 11.68 17.31 12.83
CA LYS A 18 10.52 16.50 13.22
C LYS A 18 10.10 15.57 12.09
N LEU A 19 10.08 16.06 10.85
CA LEU A 19 9.73 15.27 9.66
C LEU A 19 10.70 14.11 9.40
N LEU A 20 11.95 14.23 9.85
CA LEU A 20 12.94 13.16 9.77
C LEU A 20 12.79 12.10 10.87
N THR A 21 12.02 12.35 11.93
CA THR A 21 11.94 11.44 13.08
C THR A 21 11.30 10.10 12.69
N ASP A 22 11.93 9.00 13.09
CA ASP A 22 11.33 7.67 13.16
C ASP A 22 10.86 7.41 14.60
N LYS A 23 9.57 7.09 14.74
CA LYS A 23 8.93 6.81 16.03
C LYS A 23 9.27 5.43 16.59
N THR A 24 9.76 4.52 15.76
CA THR A 24 10.19 3.18 16.17
C THR A 24 11.51 3.26 16.92
N THR A 25 12.52 3.86 16.28
CA THR A 25 13.90 3.95 16.77
C THR A 25 14.16 5.16 17.65
N GLY A 26 13.37 6.23 17.51
CA GLY A 26 13.61 7.52 18.16
C GLY A 26 14.71 8.37 17.50
N LYS A 27 15.29 7.89 16.39
CA LYS A 27 16.33 8.56 15.61
C LYS A 27 15.74 9.16 14.32
N ALA A 28 16.58 9.69 13.43
CA ALA A 28 16.11 10.03 12.09
C ALA A 28 15.91 8.77 11.23
N ILE A 29 15.06 8.85 10.21
CA ILE A 29 14.98 7.86 9.13
C ILE A 29 16.31 7.78 8.39
N ILE A 30 16.64 6.59 7.87
CA ILE A 30 17.86 6.36 7.09
C ILE A 30 17.59 6.51 5.60
N TRP A 31 18.63 6.70 4.78
CA TRP A 31 18.47 6.77 3.32
C TRP A 31 17.83 5.50 2.75
N ALA A 32 18.29 4.32 3.16
CA ALA A 32 17.89 3.02 2.64
C ALA A 32 17.98 2.93 1.10
N THR A 33 18.91 3.69 0.52
CA THR A 33 19.25 3.72 -0.91
C THR A 33 20.64 4.30 -1.07
N ASP A 34 21.42 3.75 -2.01
CA ASP A 34 22.73 4.31 -2.39
C ASP A 34 22.63 5.34 -3.51
N GLY A 35 21.43 5.82 -3.83
CA GLY A 35 21.21 6.79 -4.90
C GLY A 35 21.84 8.18 -4.68
N TYR A 36 22.53 8.38 -3.56
CA TYR A 36 23.24 9.61 -3.21
C TYR A 36 24.68 9.33 -2.73
N SER A 37 25.19 8.11 -2.91
CA SER A 37 26.52 7.70 -2.42
C SER A 37 27.68 8.54 -3.02
N GLU A 38 27.47 9.12 -4.20
CA GLU A 38 28.43 10.04 -4.83
C GLU A 38 28.73 11.30 -4.01
N TYR A 39 27.83 11.67 -3.09
CA TYR A 39 28.02 12.79 -2.17
C TYR A 39 28.85 12.41 -0.92
N GLY A 40 29.20 11.14 -0.75
CA GLY A 40 30.01 10.59 0.35
C GLY A 40 29.30 9.52 1.17
N ASP A 41 30.06 8.81 2.02
CA ASP A 41 29.59 7.64 2.78
C ASP A 41 28.35 7.93 3.66
N GLN A 42 28.23 9.14 4.19
CA GLN A 42 27.09 9.57 5.01
C GLN A 42 25.75 9.64 4.24
N TYR A 43 25.77 9.43 2.93
CA TYR A 43 24.61 9.40 2.04
C TYR A 43 24.23 7.99 1.57
N CYS A 44 24.94 6.96 2.06
CA CYS A 44 24.66 5.57 1.77
C CYS A 44 23.47 5.01 2.58
N ASP A 45 22.99 3.85 2.16
CA ASP A 45 21.76 3.20 2.61
C ASP A 45 21.56 3.07 4.14
N ARG A 46 22.62 2.85 4.92
CA ARG A 46 22.58 2.63 6.38
C ARG A 46 22.67 3.90 7.23
N TYR A 47 22.88 5.06 6.59
CA TYR A 47 23.07 6.33 7.30
C TYR A 47 21.77 7.11 7.47
N GLU A 48 21.65 7.81 8.60
CA GLU A 48 20.54 8.72 8.90
C GLU A 48 20.52 9.92 7.95
N ILE A 49 19.34 10.30 7.49
CA ILE A 49 19.14 11.54 6.74
C ILE A 49 19.27 12.70 7.73
N THR A 50 20.35 13.47 7.63
CA THR A 50 20.60 14.59 8.55
C THR A 50 20.05 15.91 8.02
N LYS A 51 19.79 16.86 8.91
CA LYS A 51 19.46 18.26 8.51
C LYS A 51 20.59 18.89 7.69
N VAL A 52 21.84 18.53 7.97
CA VAL A 52 23.02 19.05 7.26
C VAL A 52 23.06 18.50 5.85
N ALA A 53 22.74 17.23 5.63
CA ALA A 53 22.63 16.65 4.28
C ALA A 53 21.63 17.42 3.38
N LEU A 54 20.57 17.98 3.95
CA LEU A 54 19.50 18.66 3.21
C LEU A 54 19.61 20.19 3.19
N ARG A 55 20.40 20.78 4.09
CA ARG A 55 20.54 22.24 4.24
C ARG A 55 21.97 22.73 4.21
N GLY A 56 22.98 21.86 4.18
CA GLY A 56 24.40 22.20 4.23
C GLY A 56 24.86 23.03 3.03
N GLN A 57 26.14 23.37 3.00
CA GLN A 57 26.75 24.04 1.83
C GLN A 57 26.74 23.12 0.61
N GLU A 58 26.96 21.83 0.81
CA GLU A 58 26.85 20.77 -0.20
C GLU A 58 25.57 19.95 0.02
N SER A 59 24.42 20.62 -0.03
CA SER A 59 23.13 19.97 0.21
C SER A 59 22.68 19.11 -0.97
N VAL A 60 22.19 17.91 -0.69
CA VAL A 60 21.48 17.08 -1.67
C VAL A 60 20.18 17.77 -2.09
N MET A 61 19.98 17.91 -3.40
CA MET A 61 18.74 18.41 -3.95
C MET A 61 17.69 17.30 -3.98
N LEU A 62 16.91 17.19 -2.91
CA LEU A 62 15.69 16.38 -2.93
C LEU A 62 14.62 17.06 -3.78
N GLN A 63 14.14 16.34 -4.78
CA GLN A 63 13.06 16.75 -5.65
C GLN A 63 12.11 15.58 -5.87
N PRO A 64 10.81 15.87 -6.09
CA PRO A 64 9.86 14.86 -6.52
C PRO A 64 10.37 14.07 -7.71
N ARG A 65 10.00 12.79 -7.77
CA ARG A 65 10.48 11.86 -8.80
C ARG A 65 10.15 12.31 -10.22
N ALA A 66 9.01 12.97 -10.41
CA ALA A 66 8.59 13.57 -11.68
C ALA A 66 9.63 14.52 -12.29
N PHE A 67 10.49 15.12 -11.45
CA PHE A 67 11.51 16.08 -11.88
C PHE A 67 12.92 15.48 -11.96
N LYS A 68 13.10 14.18 -11.65
CA LYS A 68 14.39 13.50 -11.84
C LYS A 68 14.61 13.18 -13.32
N THR A 69 15.86 13.06 -13.75
CA THR A 69 16.17 12.70 -15.14
C THR A 69 15.60 11.33 -15.50
N LEU A 70 15.23 11.13 -16.77
CA LEU A 70 14.70 9.86 -17.27
C LEU A 70 15.66 8.68 -17.01
N GLU A 71 16.97 8.92 -17.07
CA GLU A 71 17.99 7.90 -16.77
C GLU A 71 17.94 7.42 -15.31
N ILE A 72 17.83 8.35 -14.34
CA ILE A 72 17.71 8.03 -12.91
C ILE A 72 16.39 7.30 -12.64
N GLN A 73 15.31 7.70 -13.30
CA GLN A 73 14.01 7.03 -13.18
C GLN A 73 14.09 5.57 -13.67
N GLN A 74 14.68 5.35 -14.85
CA GLN A 74 14.83 4.02 -15.43
C GLN A 74 15.75 3.09 -14.61
N GLN A 75 16.85 3.62 -14.07
CA GLN A 75 17.74 2.84 -13.19
C GLN A 75 17.04 2.33 -11.94
N ARG A 76 16.13 3.13 -11.36
CA ARG A 76 15.36 2.75 -10.17
C ARG A 76 14.28 1.72 -10.47
N THR A 77 13.57 1.86 -11.60
CA THR A 77 12.61 0.84 -12.04
C THR A 77 13.31 -0.50 -12.25
N LYS A 78 14.52 -0.51 -12.80
CA LYS A 78 15.31 -1.75 -12.96
C LYS A 78 15.82 -2.31 -11.62
N SER A 79 16.45 -1.48 -10.78
CA SER A 79 17.14 -1.96 -9.57
C SER A 79 16.25 -2.17 -8.35
N LYS A 80 15.11 -1.48 -8.28
CA LYS A 80 14.22 -1.48 -7.10
C LYS A 80 12.79 -1.90 -7.43
N ALA A 81 12.52 -2.29 -8.69
CA ALA A 81 11.18 -2.60 -9.18
C ALA A 81 10.15 -1.49 -8.86
N GLU A 82 10.62 -0.25 -8.76
CA GLU A 82 9.81 0.94 -8.45
C GLU A 82 9.09 1.40 -9.71
N VAL A 83 7.76 1.41 -9.67
CA VAL A 83 6.90 1.82 -10.80
C VAL A 83 5.99 2.96 -10.35
N PHE A 84 6.07 4.11 -11.02
CA PHE A 84 5.27 5.28 -10.67
C PHE A 84 3.82 5.08 -11.07
N THR A 85 2.91 5.25 -10.11
CA THR A 85 1.46 5.15 -10.37
C THR A 85 0.92 6.43 -10.99
N PRO A 86 0.50 6.44 -12.27
CA PRO A 86 -0.06 7.63 -12.90
C PRO A 86 -1.29 8.13 -12.16
N THR A 87 -1.46 9.46 -12.11
CA THR A 87 -2.53 10.08 -11.31
C THR A 87 -3.93 9.63 -11.72
N TRP A 88 -4.16 9.30 -12.99
CA TRP A 88 -5.47 8.78 -13.44
C TRP A 88 -5.77 7.36 -12.94
N ILE A 89 -4.75 6.51 -12.77
CA ILE A 89 -4.91 5.19 -12.11
C ILE A 89 -5.18 5.37 -10.62
N VAL A 90 -4.44 6.27 -9.98
CA VAL A 90 -4.70 6.63 -8.57
C VAL A 90 -6.15 7.09 -8.41
N ASN A 91 -6.61 7.99 -9.28
CA ASN A 91 -7.97 8.50 -9.25
C ASN A 91 -9.00 7.38 -9.41
N LYS A 92 -8.79 6.47 -10.37
CA LYS A 92 -9.67 5.31 -10.62
C LYS A 92 -9.79 4.41 -9.40
N MET A 93 -8.68 4.05 -8.76
CA MET A 93 -8.69 3.23 -7.55
C MET A 93 -9.39 3.93 -6.38
N VAL A 94 -9.12 5.22 -6.16
CA VAL A 94 -9.79 5.97 -5.09
C VAL A 94 -11.29 6.15 -5.37
N ASN A 95 -11.68 6.37 -6.63
CA ASN A 95 -13.09 6.40 -7.05
C ASN A 95 -13.80 5.07 -6.76
N ARG A 96 -13.14 3.94 -6.99
CA ARG A 96 -13.71 2.62 -6.70
C ARG A 96 -14.01 2.41 -5.22
N LEU A 97 -13.15 2.92 -4.33
CA LEU A 97 -13.38 2.91 -2.87
C LEU A 97 -14.53 3.83 -2.47
N ASP A 98 -14.60 5.02 -3.06
CA ASP A 98 -15.66 5.99 -2.77
C ASP A 98 -17.01 5.53 -3.30
N GLU A 99 -17.07 4.98 -4.51
CA GLU A 99 -18.30 4.44 -5.08
C GLU A 99 -18.93 3.41 -4.15
N GLU A 100 -18.10 2.53 -3.61
CA GLU A 100 -18.55 1.54 -2.65
C GLU A 100 -18.96 2.16 -1.30
N TRP A 101 -18.19 3.12 -0.78
CA TRP A 101 -18.53 3.78 0.48
C TRP A 101 -19.82 4.58 0.38
N PHE A 102 -20.06 5.29 -0.73
CA PHE A 102 -21.24 6.13 -0.93
C PHE A 102 -22.44 5.33 -1.50
N GLY A 103 -22.19 4.23 -2.21
CA GLY A 103 -23.19 3.46 -2.93
C GLY A 103 -23.61 4.08 -4.26
N ARG A 104 -22.76 4.94 -4.84
CA ARG A 104 -22.96 5.60 -6.13
C ARG A 104 -21.61 6.04 -6.71
N ALA A 105 -21.47 5.97 -8.03
CA ALA A 105 -20.31 6.51 -8.74
C ALA A 105 -20.28 8.05 -8.71
N GLU A 106 -19.19 8.61 -9.24
CA GLU A 106 -19.04 10.05 -9.51
C GLU A 106 -19.34 10.91 -8.26
N VAL A 107 -18.64 10.62 -7.16
CA VAL A 107 -18.81 11.37 -5.90
C VAL A 107 -18.01 12.66 -5.90
N PHE A 108 -16.70 12.56 -6.18
CA PHE A 108 -15.78 13.70 -6.14
C PHE A 108 -15.39 14.21 -7.52
N ASN A 109 -15.32 13.31 -8.50
CA ASN A 109 -15.02 13.60 -9.88
C ASN A 109 -15.59 12.49 -10.78
N ARG A 110 -15.62 12.77 -12.08
CA ARG A 110 -15.88 11.80 -13.15
C ARG A 110 -14.60 11.53 -13.91
N GLU A 111 -14.33 10.26 -14.20
CA GLU A 111 -13.18 9.84 -15.00
C GLU A 111 -13.39 10.17 -16.48
N GLU A 112 -12.36 10.71 -17.14
CA GLU A 112 -12.35 11.03 -18.57
C GLU A 112 -11.00 10.60 -19.16
N ASP A 113 -10.97 9.43 -19.82
CA ASP A 113 -9.76 8.77 -20.34
C ASP A 113 -8.62 8.69 -19.30
N ARG A 114 -7.59 9.55 -19.46
CA ARG A 114 -6.42 9.67 -18.57
C ARG A 114 -6.45 10.96 -17.74
N ASN A 115 -7.64 11.52 -17.54
CA ASN A 115 -7.91 12.74 -16.78
C ASN A 115 -9.23 12.57 -16.00
N TRP A 116 -9.68 13.64 -15.33
CA TRP A 116 -10.95 13.67 -14.63
C TRP A 116 -11.57 15.06 -14.64
N LYS A 117 -12.89 15.08 -14.51
CA LYS A 117 -13.66 16.30 -14.30
C LYS A 117 -14.16 16.36 -12.87
N THR A 118 -13.70 17.36 -12.12
CA THR A 118 -14.08 17.58 -10.72
C THR A 118 -15.56 17.95 -10.60
N ILE A 119 -16.25 17.32 -9.64
CA ILE A 119 -17.61 17.70 -9.25
C ILE A 119 -17.49 18.73 -8.14
N THR A 120 -18.01 19.94 -8.35
CA THR A 120 -17.85 21.06 -7.41
C THR A 120 -18.99 21.20 -6.40
N ASP A 121 -20.12 20.55 -6.65
CA ASP A 121 -21.27 20.60 -5.74
C ASP A 121 -20.93 19.94 -4.38
N PRO A 122 -21.54 20.41 -3.28
CA PRO A 122 -21.35 19.79 -1.97
C PRO A 122 -21.68 18.30 -1.97
N ILE A 123 -20.86 17.51 -1.26
CA ILE A 123 -21.00 16.06 -1.24
C ILE A 123 -22.27 15.65 -0.48
N ASN A 124 -23.19 14.99 -1.18
CA ASN A 124 -24.38 14.41 -0.59
C ASN A 124 -24.09 13.04 0.07
N PHE A 125 -24.21 12.99 1.40
CA PHE A 125 -24.01 11.80 2.23
C PHE A 125 -25.28 10.94 2.41
N GLN A 126 -26.41 11.36 1.86
CA GLN A 126 -27.71 10.72 2.05
C GLN A 126 -28.01 10.49 3.54
N LYS A 127 -28.07 9.23 4.00
CA LYS A 127 -28.32 8.85 5.40
C LYS A 127 -27.03 8.60 6.20
N LYS A 128 -25.86 8.57 5.56
CA LYS A 128 -24.56 8.32 6.21
C LYS A 128 -24.05 9.59 6.88
N LYS A 129 -23.17 9.46 7.87
CA LYS A 129 -22.53 10.62 8.51
C LYS A 129 -21.19 10.88 7.83
N TRP A 130 -20.96 12.12 7.40
CA TRP A 130 -19.67 12.52 6.80
C TRP A 130 -18.47 12.23 7.71
N ARG A 131 -18.68 12.30 9.03
CA ARG A 131 -17.68 11.98 10.06
C ARG A 131 -17.18 10.55 9.96
N ASP A 132 -18.04 9.60 9.59
CA ASP A 132 -17.68 8.19 9.43
C ASP A 132 -16.79 7.99 8.18
N TYR A 133 -16.98 8.80 7.13
CA TYR A 133 -16.09 8.84 5.97
C TYR A 133 -14.71 9.38 6.35
N VAL A 134 -14.67 10.50 7.06
CA VAL A 134 -13.42 11.11 7.54
C VAL A 134 -12.65 10.16 8.46
N ASP A 135 -13.35 9.38 9.27
CA ASP A 135 -12.74 8.41 10.19
C ASP A 135 -12.33 7.07 9.56
N GLN A 136 -12.73 6.78 8.31
CA GLN A 136 -12.36 5.55 7.63
C GLN A 136 -10.84 5.43 7.55
N THR A 137 -10.29 4.37 8.13
CA THR A 137 -8.83 4.18 8.20
C THR A 137 -8.28 3.55 6.93
N VAL A 138 -7.28 4.19 6.34
CA VAL A 138 -6.63 3.72 5.11
C VAL A 138 -5.12 3.62 5.30
N LEU A 139 -4.53 2.53 4.84
CA LEU A 139 -3.08 2.34 4.77
C LEU A 139 -2.63 2.26 3.31
N GLU A 140 -1.75 3.17 2.91
CA GLU A 140 -1.00 3.05 1.66
C GLU A 140 0.27 2.21 1.89
N ILE A 141 0.34 1.01 1.29
CA ILE A 141 1.53 0.16 1.42
C ILE A 141 2.59 0.54 0.38
N ALA A 142 3.87 0.49 0.76
CA ALA A 142 4.99 0.92 -0.09
C ALA A 142 4.69 2.29 -0.74
N CYS A 143 4.41 3.29 0.13
CA CYS A 143 3.72 4.50 -0.29
C CYS A 143 4.57 5.44 -1.14
N GLY A 144 5.89 5.27 -1.24
CA GLY A 144 6.76 6.19 -1.98
C GLY A 144 6.52 7.65 -1.55
N GLU A 145 6.06 8.49 -2.50
CA GLU A 145 5.72 9.91 -2.27
C GLU A 145 4.27 10.16 -1.81
N ALA A 146 3.57 9.09 -1.41
CA ALA A 146 2.17 9.01 -0.97
C ALA A 146 1.11 9.46 -2.00
N PRO A 147 1.19 9.02 -3.28
CA PRO A 147 0.27 9.45 -4.33
C PRO A 147 -1.20 9.08 -4.07
N PHE A 148 -1.49 7.99 -3.36
CA PHE A 148 -2.88 7.63 -3.03
C PHE A 148 -3.43 8.46 -1.86
N ILE A 149 -2.57 8.95 -0.96
CA ILE A 149 -3.01 9.81 0.14
C ILE A 149 -3.19 11.27 -0.32
N VAL A 150 -2.24 11.84 -1.07
CA VAL A 150 -2.30 13.23 -1.54
C VAL A 150 -1.84 13.37 -3.00
N SER A 151 -2.49 14.25 -3.76
CA SER A 151 -2.15 14.49 -5.17
C SER A 151 -1.79 15.96 -5.43
N ARG A 152 -0.65 16.42 -4.91
CA ARG A 152 -0.22 17.83 -5.07
C ARG A 152 0.25 18.16 -6.49
N TYR A 153 0.69 17.16 -7.23
CA TYR A 153 1.15 17.29 -8.60
C TYR A 153 0.84 16.01 -9.37
N ASN A 154 0.75 16.15 -10.69
CA ASN A 154 0.70 15.03 -11.60
C ASN A 154 2.08 14.37 -11.62
N VAL A 155 2.16 13.09 -11.26
CA VAL A 155 3.45 12.39 -11.15
C VAL A 155 4.12 12.15 -12.51
N SER A 156 3.35 12.19 -13.60
CA SER A 156 3.83 11.98 -14.96
C SER A 156 4.32 13.27 -15.62
N THR A 157 3.72 14.43 -15.30
CA THR A 157 4.09 15.72 -15.91
C THR A 157 4.83 16.66 -14.95
N GLY A 158 4.72 16.44 -13.64
CA GLY A 158 5.21 17.34 -12.59
C GLY A 158 4.32 18.57 -12.36
N GLU A 159 3.25 18.77 -13.14
CA GLU A 159 2.38 19.93 -13.01
C GLU A 159 1.60 19.90 -11.69
N THR A 160 1.51 21.05 -11.03
CA THR A 160 0.77 21.17 -9.77
C THR A 160 -0.72 21.00 -9.99
N ILE A 161 -1.39 20.26 -9.11
CA ILE A 161 -2.84 20.07 -9.15
C ILE A 161 -3.50 21.06 -8.16
N PRO A 162 -4.41 21.94 -8.62
CA PRO A 162 -5.19 22.82 -7.77
C PRO A 162 -5.92 22.06 -6.66
N VAL A 163 -6.02 22.64 -5.46
CA VAL A 163 -6.57 21.97 -4.26
C VAL A 163 -7.97 21.38 -4.50
N ASN A 164 -8.82 22.11 -5.21
CA ASN A 164 -10.19 21.68 -5.55
C ASN A 164 -10.23 20.50 -6.54
N GLU A 165 -9.15 20.23 -7.28
CA GLU A 165 -9.07 19.17 -8.28
C GLU A 165 -8.30 17.93 -7.79
N ARG A 166 -7.78 17.96 -6.55
CA ARG A 166 -6.99 16.87 -6.00
C ARG A 166 -7.84 15.62 -5.73
N ILE A 167 -7.22 14.47 -5.95
CA ILE A 167 -7.87 13.16 -5.97
C ILE A 167 -7.42 12.23 -4.84
N GLY A 168 -6.41 12.61 -4.06
CA GLY A 168 -5.91 11.80 -2.96
C GLY A 168 -6.96 11.57 -1.86
N ILE A 169 -6.84 10.46 -1.13
CA ILE A 169 -7.78 10.08 -0.06
C ILE A 169 -7.85 11.16 1.04
N LEU A 170 -6.72 11.75 1.40
CA LEU A 170 -6.69 12.84 2.37
C LEU A 170 -7.26 14.13 1.80
N ASP A 171 -7.01 14.42 0.52
CA ASP A 171 -7.60 15.59 -0.17
C ASP A 171 -9.14 15.50 -0.14
N ARG A 172 -9.71 14.34 -0.49
CA ARG A 172 -11.16 14.08 -0.44
C ARG A 172 -11.71 14.23 0.98
N LYS A 173 -11.03 13.68 1.99
CA LYS A 173 -11.43 13.86 3.40
C LYS A 173 -11.39 15.33 3.83
N LEU A 174 -10.36 16.09 3.45
CA LEU A 174 -10.25 17.52 3.79
C LEU A 174 -11.29 18.37 3.08
N ARG A 175 -11.65 18.04 1.84
CA ARG A 175 -12.81 18.64 1.16
C ARG A 175 -14.09 18.39 1.95
N VAL A 176 -14.36 17.14 2.36
CA VAL A 176 -15.53 16.80 3.17
C VAL A 176 -15.56 17.58 4.49
N VAL A 177 -14.43 17.69 5.19
CA VAL A 177 -14.32 18.51 6.40
C VAL A 177 -14.66 19.98 6.10
N THR A 178 -14.08 20.53 5.03
CA THR A 178 -14.26 21.93 4.64
C THR A 178 -15.72 22.25 4.34
N GLU A 179 -16.42 21.39 3.61
CA GLU A 179 -17.83 21.57 3.27
C GLU A 179 -18.78 21.46 4.48
N ASN A 180 -18.36 20.82 5.56
CA ASN A 180 -19.23 20.45 6.69
C ASN A 180 -18.88 21.15 8.02
N THR A 181 -17.97 22.13 8.01
CA THR A 181 -17.56 22.87 9.21
C THR A 181 -17.62 24.37 8.95
N GLN A 182 -17.95 25.15 9.99
CA GLN A 182 -18.11 26.60 9.87
C GLN A 182 -17.04 27.39 10.64
N SER A 183 -16.50 26.81 11.72
CA SER A 183 -15.49 27.46 12.56
C SER A 183 -14.12 26.81 12.39
N GLU A 184 -13.08 27.62 12.61
CA GLU A 184 -11.69 27.18 12.54
C GLU A 184 -11.40 26.03 13.51
N ASP A 185 -11.91 26.11 14.74
CA ASP A 185 -11.73 25.07 15.74
C ASP A 185 -12.37 23.73 15.33
N GLU A 186 -13.57 23.77 14.74
CA GLU A 186 -14.23 22.56 14.25
C GLU A 186 -13.48 21.98 13.04
N TRP A 187 -13.07 22.83 12.10
CA TRP A 187 -12.28 22.43 10.95
C TRP A 187 -10.97 21.78 11.38
N VAL A 188 -10.19 22.43 12.27
CA VAL A 188 -8.91 21.92 12.77
C VAL A 188 -9.09 20.60 13.51
N LYS A 189 -10.18 20.44 14.27
CA LYS A 189 -10.51 19.18 14.96
C LYS A 189 -10.70 18.05 13.95
N TRP A 190 -11.52 18.26 12.92
CA TRP A 190 -11.84 17.20 11.96
C TRP A 190 -10.75 16.98 10.90
N ALA A 191 -9.98 18.01 10.55
CA ALA A 191 -8.76 17.87 9.77
C ALA A 191 -7.76 16.98 10.50
N LYS A 192 -7.52 17.19 11.81
CA LYS A 192 -6.70 16.26 12.61
C LYS A 192 -7.22 14.83 12.56
N ARG A 193 -8.55 14.63 12.61
CA ARG A 193 -9.13 13.28 12.49
C ARG A 193 -8.87 12.65 11.12
N ALA A 194 -8.95 13.42 10.04
CA ALA A 194 -8.59 12.97 8.69
C ALA A 194 -7.12 12.51 8.64
N TYR A 195 -6.20 13.32 9.16
CA TYR A 195 -4.77 12.98 9.24
C TYR A 195 -4.51 11.75 10.12
N GLU A 196 -5.21 11.62 11.25
CA GLU A 196 -5.12 10.44 12.13
C GLU A 196 -5.65 9.16 11.46
N SER A 197 -6.47 9.27 10.40
CA SER A 197 -7.10 8.13 9.71
C SER A 197 -6.28 7.56 8.54
N VAL A 198 -5.34 8.32 7.99
CA VAL A 198 -4.52 7.89 6.85
C VAL A 198 -3.12 7.52 7.29
N TYR A 199 -2.58 6.45 6.72
CA TYR A 199 -1.31 5.84 7.09
C TYR A 199 -0.53 5.45 5.84
N GLY A 200 0.78 5.32 5.97
CA GLY A 200 1.63 4.74 4.93
C GLY A 200 2.94 4.19 5.49
N TYR A 201 3.56 3.28 4.77
CA TYR A 201 4.95 2.90 5.06
C TYR A 201 5.77 2.81 3.79
N GLU A 202 7.05 3.11 3.91
CA GLU A 202 8.00 3.10 2.80
C GLU A 202 9.36 2.60 3.28
N TYR A 203 10.08 1.89 2.42
CA TYR A 203 11.43 1.40 2.68
C TYR A 203 12.44 2.55 2.54
N GLN A 204 12.39 3.30 1.44
CA GLN A 204 13.35 4.35 1.12
C GLN A 204 13.07 5.65 1.86
N GLY A 205 14.05 6.15 2.63
CA GLY A 205 13.86 7.33 3.46
C GLY A 205 13.69 8.62 2.68
N ASP A 206 14.31 8.74 1.50
CA ASP A 206 14.15 9.92 0.64
C ASP A 206 12.73 10.02 0.09
N SER A 207 12.19 8.92 -0.44
CA SER A 207 10.79 8.83 -0.91
C SER A 207 9.82 9.11 0.25
N LEU A 208 10.02 8.49 1.41
CA LEU A 208 9.20 8.70 2.60
C LEU A 208 9.20 10.17 3.05
N LEU A 209 10.36 10.83 3.05
CA LEU A 209 10.46 12.23 3.44
C LEU A 209 9.67 13.12 2.49
N ILE A 210 9.76 12.88 1.17
CA ILE A 210 8.98 13.60 0.16
C ILE A 210 7.48 13.39 0.41
N GLY A 211 7.03 12.15 0.66
CA GLY A 211 5.64 11.87 1.01
C GLY A 211 5.17 12.61 2.26
N ARG A 212 5.97 12.61 3.34
CA ARG A 212 5.69 13.36 4.56
C ARG A 212 5.57 14.86 4.31
N ILE A 213 6.42 15.42 3.44
CA ILE A 213 6.36 16.84 3.04
C ILE A 213 5.10 17.12 2.23
N ASN A 214 4.75 16.28 1.25
CA ASN A 214 3.53 16.43 0.46
C ASN A 214 2.28 16.45 1.36
N ILE A 215 2.22 15.54 2.33
CA ILE A 215 1.10 15.46 3.27
C ILE A 215 1.04 16.70 4.19
N LEU A 216 2.18 17.21 4.64
CA LEU A 216 2.26 18.44 5.43
C LEU A 216 1.82 19.66 4.62
N MET A 217 2.37 19.82 3.41
CA MET A 217 2.07 20.97 2.56
C MET A 217 0.60 20.98 2.12
N THR A 218 -0.02 19.80 1.96
CA THR A 218 -1.47 19.70 1.74
C THR A 218 -2.26 20.32 2.89
N PHE A 219 -1.81 20.16 4.15
CA PHE A 219 -2.47 20.83 5.29
C PHE A 219 -2.43 22.34 5.14
N LEU A 220 -1.27 22.89 4.76
CA LEU A 220 -1.09 24.33 4.57
C LEU A 220 -1.94 24.84 3.42
N ASP A 221 -1.95 24.14 2.29
CA ASP A 221 -2.73 24.52 1.10
C ASP A 221 -4.23 24.64 1.46
N TYR A 222 -4.80 23.62 2.10
CA TYR A 222 -6.21 23.64 2.53
C TYR A 222 -6.47 24.70 3.61
N TYR A 223 -5.62 24.78 4.63
CA TYR A 223 -5.83 25.74 5.72
C TYR A 223 -5.77 27.19 5.21
N ASN A 224 -4.82 27.50 4.33
CA ASN A 224 -4.72 28.81 3.70
C ASN A 224 -5.93 29.09 2.80
N GLN A 225 -6.38 28.12 2.00
CA GLN A 225 -7.58 28.30 1.17
C GLN A 225 -8.83 28.62 2.00
N VAL A 226 -9.02 27.97 3.15
CA VAL A 226 -10.23 28.13 3.97
C VAL A 226 -10.15 29.39 4.83
N TRP A 227 -8.99 29.70 5.41
CA TRP A 227 -8.85 30.76 6.44
C TRP A 227 -8.05 31.98 5.98
N ASN A 228 -7.52 31.96 4.74
CA ASN A 228 -6.69 33.01 4.16
C ASN A 228 -5.52 33.46 5.06
N LYS A 229 -4.96 32.53 5.84
CA LYS A 229 -3.85 32.77 6.76
C LYS A 229 -2.99 31.52 6.93
N ASN A 230 -1.82 31.67 7.56
CA ASN A 230 -1.00 30.53 7.94
C ASN A 230 -1.45 29.95 9.29
N PRO A 231 -1.37 28.63 9.47
CA PRO A 231 -1.68 28.00 10.74
C PRO A 231 -0.61 28.32 11.78
N ASP A 232 -1.02 28.32 13.06
CA ASP A 232 -0.08 28.50 14.16
C ASP A 232 1.04 27.43 14.14
N PRO A 233 2.29 27.79 14.46
CA PRO A 233 3.40 26.83 14.51
C PRO A 233 3.16 25.64 15.47
N SER A 234 2.40 25.87 16.54
CA SER A 234 1.97 24.81 17.47
C SER A 234 1.01 23.81 16.81
N LEU A 235 0.09 24.30 15.97
CA LEU A 235 -0.81 23.44 15.21
C LEU A 235 -0.02 22.62 14.18
N LEU A 236 0.88 23.26 13.43
CA LEU A 236 1.74 22.55 12.48
C LEU A 236 2.57 21.47 13.16
N THR A 237 3.17 21.76 14.32
CA THR A 237 3.92 20.76 15.10
C THR A 237 3.05 19.56 15.49
N LYS A 238 1.78 19.77 15.85
CA LYS A 238 0.83 18.69 16.16
C LYS A 238 0.50 17.85 14.92
N ILE A 239 0.25 18.49 13.78
CA ILE A 239 0.00 17.81 12.50
C ILE A 239 1.24 17.02 12.05
N THR A 240 2.43 17.61 12.09
CA THR A 240 3.69 16.93 11.79
C THR A 240 3.90 15.71 12.68
N ASN A 241 3.57 15.80 13.98
CA ASN A 241 3.64 14.65 14.86
C ASN A 241 2.69 13.51 14.45
N ILE A 242 1.49 13.82 13.95
CA ILE A 242 0.58 12.81 13.39
C ILE A 242 1.21 12.17 12.15
N ILE A 243 1.72 13.00 11.22
CA ILE A 243 2.35 12.55 9.98
C ILE A 243 3.48 11.55 10.26
N VAL A 244 4.42 11.87 11.14
CA VAL A 244 5.57 10.97 11.40
C VAL A 244 5.23 9.72 12.20
N TRP A 245 4.07 9.69 12.87
CA TRP A 245 3.52 8.48 13.48
C TRP A 245 2.77 7.60 12.47
N ASN A 246 2.16 8.22 11.46
CA ASN A 246 1.29 7.54 10.50
C ASN A 246 2.01 7.13 9.21
N PHE A 247 3.10 7.82 8.85
CA PHE A 247 3.93 7.56 7.68
C PHE A 247 5.33 7.23 8.18
N TRP A 248 5.71 5.95 8.24
CA TRP A 248 6.96 5.50 8.88
C TRP A 248 7.84 4.67 7.95
N GLN A 249 9.12 4.56 8.29
CA GLN A 249 10.07 3.78 7.50
C GLN A 249 10.01 2.31 7.92
N MET A 250 9.77 1.41 6.96
CA MET A 250 9.60 -0.02 7.23
C MET A 250 9.86 -0.87 6.00
N ASP A 251 10.48 -2.02 6.22
CA ASP A 251 10.45 -3.14 5.30
C ASP A 251 9.09 -3.85 5.37
N GLY A 252 8.31 -3.72 4.30
CA GLY A 252 6.97 -4.26 4.19
C GLY A 252 6.89 -5.79 4.26
N LEU A 253 7.99 -6.52 4.05
CA LEU A 253 8.00 -7.97 4.06
C LEU A 253 8.12 -8.56 5.46
N ASN A 254 8.85 -7.90 6.35
CA ASN A 254 9.12 -8.40 7.71
C ASN A 254 8.61 -7.45 8.82
N GLY A 255 8.09 -6.28 8.48
CA GLY A 255 7.52 -5.32 9.43
C GLY A 255 8.56 -4.65 10.34
N ARG A 256 9.82 -4.59 9.92
CA ARG A 256 10.95 -4.02 10.69
C ARG A 256 11.52 -2.78 10.04
N VAL A 257 12.33 -2.05 10.81
CA VAL A 257 13.10 -0.92 10.29
C VAL A 257 14.14 -1.46 9.28
N PRO A 258 14.32 -0.81 8.11
CA PRO A 258 15.31 -1.25 7.12
C PRO A 258 16.75 -1.25 7.65
N LEU A 259 17.55 -2.24 7.22
CA LEU A 259 19.03 -2.33 7.27
C LEU A 259 19.75 -2.16 8.62
N GLY A 260 19.06 -1.74 9.69
CA GLY A 260 19.68 -1.36 10.96
C GLY A 260 20.47 -0.06 10.84
N THR A 261 20.59 0.72 11.93
CA THR A 261 21.44 1.92 11.91
C THR A 261 22.91 1.51 12.08
N ALA A 262 23.78 1.87 11.13
CA ALA A 262 25.23 1.79 11.38
C ALA A 262 25.58 2.67 12.59
N ARG A 263 26.32 2.11 13.56
CA ARG A 263 26.85 2.89 14.70
C ARG A 263 27.70 4.03 14.15
N SER A 264 27.51 5.25 14.66
CA SER A 264 28.37 6.40 14.36
C SER A 264 29.82 6.01 14.61
N GLN A 265 30.66 6.07 13.58
CA GLN A 265 32.10 5.83 13.65
C GLN A 265 32.77 6.88 14.54
N ILE A 266 32.86 6.60 15.85
CA ILE A 266 34.03 6.90 16.67
C ILE A 266 34.22 5.69 17.59
N LYS A 267 34.64 4.57 17.02
CA LYS A 267 35.26 3.49 17.79
C LYS A 267 36.69 3.40 17.26
N GLN A 268 37.62 3.89 18.07
CA GLN A 268 39.05 3.77 17.87
C GLN A 268 39.36 2.30 17.53
N MET A 269 39.87 2.04 16.32
CA MET A 269 40.07 0.69 15.80
C MET A 269 41.10 -0.05 16.65
N ALA A 270 40.69 -1.16 17.28
CA ALA A 270 41.62 -2.21 17.68
C ALA A 270 41.81 -3.14 16.46
N LEU A 271 43.06 -3.39 16.09
CA LEU A 271 43.51 -3.94 14.81
C LEU A 271 43.24 -5.45 14.62
N PHE A 272 42.61 -6.12 15.57
CA PHE A 272 42.37 -7.56 15.53
C PHE A 272 41.05 -7.91 16.21
N ASP A 273 39.97 -7.96 15.43
CA ASP A 273 38.75 -8.71 15.72
C ASP A 273 38.04 -8.95 14.38
N LEU A 274 38.44 -10.04 13.68
CA LEU A 274 37.72 -10.57 12.53
C LEU A 274 36.66 -11.54 13.06
N ASP A 275 35.61 -11.00 13.64
CA ASP A 275 34.36 -11.73 13.84
C ASP A 275 33.34 -11.16 12.86
N GLU A 276 32.77 -12.02 12.01
CA GLU A 276 31.60 -11.68 11.19
C GLU A 276 30.51 -11.13 12.11
N GLU A 277 30.18 -9.84 12.01
CA GLU A 277 29.15 -9.25 12.86
C GLU A 277 27.81 -9.96 12.56
N PRO A 278 27.15 -10.57 13.56
CA PRO A 278 25.87 -11.20 13.34
C PRO A 278 24.87 -10.13 12.90
N ASP A 279 24.12 -10.39 11.83
CA ASP A 279 23.00 -9.57 11.35
C ASP A 279 22.17 -9.10 12.55
N THR A 280 22.38 -7.84 12.97
CA THR A 280 21.69 -7.30 14.14
C THR A 280 20.21 -7.19 13.80
N LEU A 281 19.39 -8.07 14.39
CA LEU A 281 17.96 -8.15 14.13
C LEU A 281 17.32 -6.76 14.32
N THR A 282 16.87 -6.13 13.24
CA THR A 282 16.39 -4.75 13.26
C THR A 282 15.09 -4.63 14.06
N SER A 283 14.81 -3.45 14.63
CA SER A 283 13.64 -3.26 15.50
C SER A 283 12.32 -3.44 14.75
N LEU A 284 11.35 -4.13 15.36
CA LEU A 284 9.97 -4.20 14.87
C LEU A 284 9.32 -2.82 14.88
N CYS A 285 8.67 -2.45 13.78
CA CYS A 285 8.06 -1.13 13.63
C CYS A 285 6.90 -0.93 14.60
N LYS A 286 6.78 0.30 15.11
CA LYS A 286 5.70 0.71 16.00
C LYS A 286 4.64 1.48 15.22
N ILE A 287 3.39 1.30 15.60
CA ILE A 287 2.26 2.04 15.02
C ILE A 287 1.34 2.63 16.09
N ARG A 288 0.86 3.85 15.84
CA ARG A 288 -0.05 4.57 16.74
C ARG A 288 -1.52 4.19 16.48
N LYS A 289 -2.25 3.85 17.54
CA LYS A 289 -3.73 3.77 17.57
C LYS A 289 -4.29 5.02 18.25
N TRP A 290 -4.66 6.04 17.46
CA TRP A 290 -5.05 7.36 17.98
C TRP A 290 -6.23 7.31 18.94
N ARG A 291 -7.34 6.66 18.56
CA ARG A 291 -8.57 6.56 19.39
C ARG A 291 -8.33 5.89 20.72
N GLY A 292 -7.59 4.78 20.72
CA GLY A 292 -7.23 4.06 21.95
C GLY A 292 -6.08 4.67 22.73
N LYS A 293 -5.47 5.75 22.24
CA LYS A 293 -4.25 6.37 22.78
C LYS A 293 -3.08 5.39 23.05
N LYS A 294 -3.03 4.27 22.31
CA LYS A 294 -2.00 3.23 22.44
C LYS A 294 -0.97 3.25 21.31
N THR A 295 0.22 2.78 21.62
CA THR A 295 1.25 2.38 20.65
C THR A 295 1.39 0.88 20.73
N ILE A 296 1.46 0.21 19.58
CA ILE A 296 1.63 -1.24 19.47
C ILE A 296 2.69 -1.55 18.42
N LEU A 297 3.18 -2.79 18.38
CA LEU A 297 4.00 -3.25 17.27
C LEU A 297 3.13 -3.45 16.01
N PHE A 298 3.72 -3.24 14.83
CA PHE A 298 3.05 -3.47 13.56
C PHE A 298 2.71 -4.95 13.38
N GLU A 299 3.59 -5.86 13.79
CA GLU A 299 3.38 -7.31 13.70
C GLU A 299 2.16 -7.79 14.51
N GLU A 300 1.84 -7.12 15.61
CA GLU A 300 0.63 -7.40 16.41
C GLU A 300 -0.67 -7.08 15.66
N LEU A 301 -0.61 -6.40 14.50
CA LEU A 301 -1.75 -6.20 13.64
C LEU A 301 -2.20 -7.54 13.04
N GLY A 302 -3.44 -7.93 13.34
CA GLY A 302 -4.03 -9.19 12.87
C GLY A 302 -3.71 -10.42 13.72
N MET A 303 -3.00 -10.28 14.85
CA MET A 303 -2.70 -11.39 15.76
C MET A 303 -3.73 -11.61 16.89
N LYS A 304 -4.66 -10.68 17.14
CA LYS A 304 -5.64 -10.81 18.24
C LYS A 304 -6.91 -11.56 17.83
N GLU A 305 -6.87 -12.86 18.18
CA GLU A 305 -7.93 -13.79 18.61
C GLU A 305 -9.28 -13.80 17.88
N GLY A 306 -9.54 -14.96 17.27
CA GLY A 306 -10.82 -15.35 16.67
C GLY A 306 -11.00 -14.76 15.27
N HIS A 307 -11.75 -15.45 14.41
CA HIS A 307 -12.14 -15.01 13.07
C HIS A 307 -13.03 -13.73 13.06
N ASN A 308 -12.89 -12.86 14.05
CA ASN A 308 -13.70 -11.67 14.22
C ASN A 308 -13.12 -10.52 13.39
N MET A 309 -13.72 -10.32 12.22
CA MET A 309 -13.46 -9.22 11.28
C MET A 309 -13.53 -7.82 11.90
N ALA A 310 -14.13 -7.68 13.09
CA ALA A 310 -14.18 -6.43 13.86
C ALA A 310 -12.80 -5.95 14.36
N ASN A 311 -11.79 -6.82 14.45
CA ASN A 311 -10.47 -6.50 15.03
C ASN A 311 -9.41 -6.00 14.03
N ARG A 312 -9.70 -5.98 12.73
CA ARG A 312 -8.76 -5.44 11.72
C ARG A 312 -8.61 -3.94 11.87
N LYS A 313 -7.36 -3.45 11.91
CA LYS A 313 -7.07 -2.04 12.17
C LYS A 313 -7.52 -1.14 11.04
N PHE A 314 -7.35 -1.58 9.79
CA PHE A 314 -7.60 -0.76 8.62
C PHE A 314 -8.91 -1.14 7.95
N ASN A 315 -9.67 -0.13 7.53
CA ASN A 315 -10.81 -0.35 6.67
C ASN A 315 -10.33 -0.73 5.27
N VAL A 316 -9.29 -0.08 4.78
CA VAL A 316 -8.72 -0.28 3.44
C VAL A 316 -7.20 -0.32 3.49
N VAL A 317 -6.61 -1.23 2.72
CA VAL A 317 -5.21 -1.17 2.26
C VAL A 317 -5.21 -0.89 0.77
N ILE A 318 -4.38 0.05 0.34
CA ILE A 318 -4.22 0.44 -1.07
C ILE A 318 -2.74 0.60 -1.40
N GLY A 319 -2.34 0.46 -2.67
CA GLY A 319 -0.99 0.81 -3.08
C GLY A 319 -0.51 0.14 -4.36
N ASN A 320 0.74 0.44 -4.71
CA ASN A 320 1.49 -0.20 -5.79
C ASN A 320 2.79 -0.79 -5.21
N PRO A 321 2.73 -1.99 -4.58
CA PRO A 321 3.89 -2.58 -3.94
C PRO A 321 4.96 -2.99 -4.98
N PRO A 322 6.24 -3.12 -4.55
CA PRO A 322 7.29 -3.63 -5.43
C PRO A 322 6.98 -5.05 -5.91
N TYR A 323 7.32 -5.34 -7.16
CA TYR A 323 6.94 -6.60 -7.79
C TYR A 323 7.93 -7.74 -7.53
N GLN A 324 9.21 -7.41 -7.35
CA GLN A 324 10.30 -8.37 -7.25
C GLN A 324 11.48 -7.84 -6.45
N ILE A 325 12.35 -8.74 -6.00
CA ILE A 325 13.67 -8.42 -5.43
C ILE A 325 14.73 -8.94 -6.40
N GLU A 326 15.82 -8.19 -6.57
CA GLU A 326 17.03 -8.67 -7.25
C GLU A 326 17.56 -9.94 -6.56
N ALA A 327 17.97 -10.92 -7.36
CA ALA A 327 18.64 -12.11 -6.82
C ALA A 327 20.08 -11.73 -6.44
N PRO A 328 20.59 -12.11 -5.24
CA PRO A 328 22.00 -11.95 -4.94
C PRO A 328 22.85 -12.82 -5.89
N GLY A 329 23.87 -12.21 -6.53
CA GLY A 329 24.85 -12.91 -7.39
C GLY A 329 24.55 -12.89 -8.89
N THR A 330 24.98 -13.94 -9.61
CA THR A 330 24.88 -14.08 -11.09
C THR A 330 23.56 -14.70 -11.57
N SER A 331 22.61 -14.94 -10.67
CA SER A 331 21.30 -15.52 -11.02
C SER A 331 20.41 -14.48 -11.68
N THR A 332 19.85 -14.81 -12.84
CA THR A 332 18.99 -13.92 -13.65
C THR A 332 17.50 -14.04 -13.30
N SER A 333 17.11 -14.89 -12.34
CA SER A 333 15.70 -15.07 -11.98
C SER A 333 15.27 -14.15 -10.84
N GLU A 334 14.62 -13.04 -11.18
CA GLU A 334 13.98 -12.13 -10.23
C GLU A 334 12.84 -12.87 -9.48
N LYS A 335 12.85 -12.84 -8.14
CA LYS A 335 11.82 -13.53 -7.32
C LYS A 335 10.63 -12.58 -7.12
N PRO A 336 9.41 -12.96 -7.52
CA PRO A 336 8.24 -12.11 -7.32
C PRO A 336 7.90 -12.01 -5.83
N ILE A 337 7.62 -10.82 -5.32
CA ILE A 337 7.28 -10.57 -3.91
C ILE A 337 5.91 -9.93 -3.71
N TYR A 338 5.24 -9.51 -4.78
CA TYR A 338 3.92 -8.87 -4.69
C TYR A 338 2.86 -9.74 -3.99
N HIS A 339 2.98 -11.08 -4.07
CA HIS A 339 2.10 -12.02 -3.38
C HIS A 339 2.17 -11.91 -1.85
N LEU A 340 3.34 -11.57 -1.29
CA LEU A 340 3.54 -11.39 0.14
C LEU A 340 2.84 -10.12 0.64
N PHE A 341 2.81 -9.05 -0.17
CA PHE A 341 2.06 -7.84 0.14
C PHE A 341 0.55 -8.06 0.14
N TRP A 342 0.05 -8.93 -0.75
CA TRP A 342 -1.35 -9.37 -0.75
C TRP A 342 -1.70 -10.08 0.56
N GLU A 343 -0.89 -11.04 0.99
CA GLU A 343 -1.09 -11.75 2.25
C GLU A 343 -1.05 -10.82 3.46
N ALA A 344 -0.05 -9.92 3.51
CA ALA A 344 0.08 -8.92 4.56
C ALA A 344 -1.14 -7.97 4.60
N GLY A 345 -1.60 -7.50 3.44
CA GLY A 345 -2.79 -6.65 3.31
C GLY A 345 -4.06 -7.34 3.83
N LYS A 346 -4.33 -8.57 3.38
CA LYS A 346 -5.51 -9.35 3.79
C LYS A 346 -5.54 -9.65 5.29
N LYS A 347 -4.36 -9.76 5.93
CA LYS A 347 -4.23 -9.96 7.38
C LYS A 347 -4.68 -8.73 8.19
N ILE A 348 -4.40 -7.52 7.71
CA ILE A 348 -4.53 -6.29 8.53
C ILE A 348 -5.73 -5.39 8.14
N ALA A 349 -6.34 -5.60 6.97
CA ALA A 349 -7.41 -4.76 6.44
C ALA A 349 -8.68 -5.54 6.07
N LYS A 350 -9.83 -4.86 6.13
CA LYS A 350 -11.11 -5.43 5.66
C LYS A 350 -11.17 -5.51 4.13
N LYS A 351 -10.57 -4.52 3.48
CA LYS A 351 -10.51 -4.36 2.02
C LYS A 351 -9.08 -4.13 1.57
N VAL A 352 -8.72 -4.66 0.41
CA VAL A 352 -7.38 -4.54 -0.16
C VAL A 352 -7.50 -4.25 -1.65
N GLU A 353 -6.87 -3.18 -2.13
CA GLU A 353 -6.85 -2.80 -3.53
C GLU A 353 -5.41 -2.53 -3.98
N LEU A 354 -4.80 -3.43 -4.73
CA LEU A 354 -3.39 -3.32 -5.12
C LEU A 354 -3.21 -3.41 -6.62
N ILE A 355 -2.24 -2.65 -7.11
CA ILE A 355 -1.66 -2.84 -8.44
C ILE A 355 -0.68 -4.01 -8.37
N THR A 356 -0.77 -4.94 -9.32
CA THR A 356 0.04 -6.14 -9.32
C THR A 356 0.28 -6.68 -10.75
N PRO A 357 1.38 -7.40 -11.02
CA PRO A 357 1.59 -8.05 -12.31
C PRO A 357 0.48 -9.06 -12.64
N GLY A 358 -0.01 -9.07 -13.88
CA GLY A 358 -1.18 -9.85 -14.30
C GLY A 358 -0.94 -11.36 -14.49
N ARG A 359 0.30 -11.85 -14.41
CA ARG A 359 0.66 -13.25 -14.71
C ARG A 359 -0.11 -14.29 -13.88
N PHE A 360 -0.39 -13.97 -12.61
CA PHE A 360 -1.09 -14.90 -11.71
C PHE A 360 -2.53 -15.19 -12.19
N LEU A 361 -3.16 -14.25 -12.91
CA LEU A 361 -4.51 -14.43 -13.47
C LEU A 361 -4.59 -15.58 -14.48
N PHE A 362 -3.46 -15.92 -15.10
CA PHE A 362 -3.34 -17.01 -16.06
C PHE A 362 -2.72 -18.27 -15.45
N ASN A 363 -2.65 -18.34 -14.11
CA ASN A 363 -1.91 -19.36 -13.35
C ASN A 363 -0.46 -19.54 -13.87
N ALA A 364 0.18 -18.42 -14.21
CA ALA A 364 1.51 -18.38 -14.81
C ALA A 364 2.45 -17.49 -13.99
N GLY A 365 3.73 -17.47 -14.38
CA GLY A 365 4.78 -16.70 -13.69
C GLY A 365 5.48 -17.49 -12.59
N ALA A 366 6.25 -16.79 -11.76
CA ALA A 366 7.13 -17.38 -10.75
C ALA A 366 6.58 -17.30 -9.31
N THR A 367 5.34 -16.85 -9.12
CA THR A 367 4.64 -16.94 -7.83
C THR A 367 4.30 -18.40 -7.50
N PRO A 368 4.14 -18.76 -6.22
CA PRO A 368 3.72 -20.11 -5.84
C PRO A 368 2.42 -20.48 -6.54
N LYS A 369 2.39 -21.65 -7.20
CA LYS A 369 1.20 -22.12 -7.93
C LYS A 369 -0.03 -22.24 -7.02
N SER A 370 0.18 -22.70 -5.79
CA SER A 370 -0.87 -22.75 -4.76
C SER A 370 -1.46 -21.38 -4.44
N TRP A 371 -0.64 -20.32 -4.43
CA TRP A 371 -1.12 -18.96 -4.21
C TRP A 371 -1.93 -18.45 -5.41
N ASN A 372 -1.48 -18.71 -6.65
CA ASN A 372 -2.25 -18.36 -7.84
C ASN A 372 -3.64 -19.02 -7.82
N GLU A 373 -3.69 -20.34 -7.56
CA GLU A 373 -4.92 -21.10 -7.45
C GLU A 373 -5.81 -20.59 -6.31
N GLN A 374 -5.24 -20.21 -5.16
CA GLN A 374 -5.99 -19.61 -4.07
C GLN A 374 -6.60 -18.27 -4.48
N MET A 375 -5.84 -17.38 -5.12
CA MET A 375 -6.34 -16.06 -5.55
C MET A 375 -7.43 -16.18 -6.62
N LEU A 376 -7.28 -17.10 -7.59
CA LEU A 376 -8.25 -17.36 -8.63
C LEU A 376 -9.57 -17.95 -8.09
N ASN A 377 -9.49 -18.75 -7.03
CA ASN A 377 -10.64 -19.38 -6.39
C ASN A 377 -11.20 -18.57 -5.20
N ASP A 378 -10.64 -17.41 -4.87
CA ASP A 378 -11.10 -16.55 -3.78
C ASP A 378 -12.40 -15.82 -4.19
N PRO A 379 -13.56 -16.10 -3.58
CA PRO A 379 -14.84 -15.48 -3.95
C PRO A 379 -14.91 -13.99 -3.59
N HIS A 380 -13.99 -13.49 -2.77
CA HIS A 380 -13.94 -12.10 -2.34
C HIS A 380 -13.14 -11.20 -3.30
N LEU A 381 -12.49 -11.79 -4.30
CA LEU A 381 -11.52 -11.12 -5.16
C LEU A 381 -12.11 -10.75 -6.52
N LYS A 382 -11.81 -9.55 -7.01
CA LYS A 382 -12.26 -8.99 -8.28
C LYS A 382 -11.09 -8.33 -9.02
N VAL A 383 -11.11 -8.42 -10.34
CA VAL A 383 -10.19 -7.67 -11.20
C VAL A 383 -10.93 -6.43 -11.67
N GLU A 384 -10.47 -5.26 -11.25
CA GLU A 384 -11.08 -3.97 -11.60
C GLU A 384 -10.50 -3.42 -12.90
N VAL A 385 -9.21 -3.65 -13.14
CA VAL A 385 -8.50 -3.27 -14.38
C VAL A 385 -7.54 -4.39 -14.75
N PHE A 386 -7.45 -4.71 -16.03
CA PHE A 386 -6.38 -5.54 -16.58
C PHE A 386 -5.90 -4.93 -17.89
N GLU A 387 -4.60 -4.67 -17.97
CA GLU A 387 -3.96 -4.22 -19.20
C GLU A 387 -2.82 -5.16 -19.58
N GLN A 388 -2.97 -5.81 -20.73
CA GLN A 388 -1.99 -6.76 -21.23
C GLN A 388 -0.64 -6.10 -21.54
N LYS A 389 -0.69 -4.85 -22.02
CA LYS A 389 0.50 -4.05 -22.36
C LYS A 389 0.74 -3.03 -21.26
N SER A 390 1.66 -3.34 -20.36
CA SER A 390 1.95 -2.51 -19.19
C SER A 390 2.33 -1.07 -19.52
N SER A 391 2.94 -0.82 -20.69
CA SER A 391 3.35 0.52 -21.12
C SER A 391 2.19 1.46 -21.42
N ASP A 392 0.97 0.94 -21.57
CA ASP A 392 -0.23 1.76 -21.72
C ASP A 392 -0.67 2.35 -20.36
N ILE A 393 -0.24 1.75 -19.25
CA ILE A 393 -0.38 2.31 -17.89
C ILE A 393 0.92 2.98 -17.42
N PHE A 394 2.06 2.32 -17.59
CA PHE A 394 3.38 2.74 -17.11
C PHE A 394 4.35 2.96 -18.27
N PRO A 395 4.37 4.16 -18.87
CA PRO A 395 5.26 4.46 -19.98
C PRO A 395 6.73 4.16 -19.63
N GLY A 396 7.41 3.39 -20.48
CA GLY A 396 8.82 3.03 -20.29
C GLY A 396 9.08 1.83 -19.38
N THR A 397 8.04 1.20 -18.81
CA THR A 397 8.17 -0.04 -18.01
C THR A 397 7.51 -1.22 -18.71
N ASP A 398 8.28 -2.27 -18.98
CA ASP A 398 7.78 -3.54 -19.51
C ASP A 398 7.57 -4.56 -18.38
N ILE A 399 6.33 -4.71 -17.95
CA ILE A 399 5.90 -5.72 -16.98
C ILE A 399 5.32 -6.87 -17.77
N LYS A 400 6.14 -7.92 -17.91
CA LYS A 400 5.74 -9.09 -18.69
C LYS A 400 4.49 -9.74 -18.09
N GLY A 401 3.50 -10.03 -18.96
CA GLY A 401 2.22 -10.62 -18.56
C GLY A 401 1.15 -9.60 -18.15
N GLY A 402 1.40 -8.31 -18.39
CA GLY A 402 0.44 -7.24 -18.13
C GLY A 402 0.42 -6.80 -16.67
N VAL A 403 -0.42 -5.81 -16.40
CA VAL A 403 -0.68 -5.26 -15.06
C VAL A 403 -2.17 -5.37 -14.77
N ALA A 404 -2.50 -5.64 -13.51
CA ALA A 404 -3.86 -5.64 -13.02
C ALA A 404 -4.02 -4.71 -11.81
N VAL A 405 -5.19 -4.07 -11.71
CA VAL A 405 -5.72 -3.53 -10.46
C VAL A 405 -6.70 -4.56 -9.91
N VAL A 406 -6.40 -5.08 -8.73
CA VAL A 406 -7.18 -6.15 -8.13
C VAL A 406 -7.73 -5.65 -6.80
N TYR A 407 -9.00 -5.96 -6.56
CA TYR A 407 -9.75 -5.57 -5.38
C TYR A 407 -10.19 -6.81 -4.61
N TRP A 408 -10.10 -6.77 -3.30
CA TRP A 408 -10.54 -7.83 -2.40
C TRP A 408 -11.33 -7.22 -1.24
N ASP A 409 -12.53 -7.73 -1.00
CA ASP A 409 -13.36 -7.35 0.13
C ASP A 409 -13.83 -8.57 0.90
N SER A 410 -13.31 -8.72 2.11
CA SER A 410 -13.66 -9.82 3.01
C SER A 410 -15.13 -9.87 3.45
N THR A 411 -15.92 -8.82 3.19
CA THR A 411 -17.34 -8.75 3.55
C THR A 411 -18.29 -9.12 2.42
N THR A 412 -17.80 -9.21 1.17
CA THR A 412 -18.62 -9.52 0.00
C THR A 412 -18.23 -10.83 -0.63
N ILE A 413 -19.19 -11.68 -0.98
CA ILE A 413 -18.97 -12.94 -1.68
C ILE A 413 -19.46 -12.76 -3.13
N SER A 414 -18.61 -13.07 -4.09
CA SER A 414 -18.91 -13.14 -5.52
C SER A 414 -18.46 -14.47 -6.11
N GLU A 415 -18.81 -14.73 -7.37
CA GLU A 415 -18.26 -15.87 -8.09
C GLU A 415 -16.74 -15.73 -8.19
N PRO A 416 -15.96 -16.77 -7.85
CA PRO A 416 -14.51 -16.75 -8.05
C PRO A 416 -14.15 -16.55 -9.52
N ILE A 417 -12.97 -15.98 -9.76
CA ILE A 417 -12.45 -15.76 -11.12
C ILE A 417 -12.34 -17.10 -11.87
N GLY A 418 -11.78 -18.12 -11.21
CA GLY A 418 -11.53 -19.45 -11.79
C GLY A 418 -10.61 -19.37 -13.01
N THR A 419 -11.19 -19.20 -14.20
CA THR A 419 -10.46 -18.97 -15.45
C THR A 419 -10.62 -17.52 -15.89
N PHE A 420 -9.53 -16.76 -15.85
CA PHE A 420 -9.52 -15.37 -16.30
C PHE A 420 -9.49 -15.26 -17.83
N THR A 421 -10.31 -14.37 -18.39
CA THR A 421 -10.20 -13.92 -19.79
C THR A 421 -10.18 -12.39 -19.81
N PRO A 422 -9.27 -11.76 -20.58
CA PRO A 422 -9.24 -10.31 -20.71
C PRO A 422 -10.39 -9.76 -21.55
N TYR A 423 -11.05 -10.62 -22.34
CA TYR A 423 -12.20 -10.26 -23.17
C TYR A 423 -13.50 -10.47 -22.40
N SER A 424 -14.16 -9.37 -22.10
CA SER A 424 -15.42 -9.34 -21.33
C SER A 424 -16.52 -10.21 -21.95
N GLU A 425 -16.55 -10.28 -23.28
CA GLU A 425 -17.51 -11.01 -24.10
C GLU A 425 -17.35 -12.53 -23.94
N LEU A 426 -16.13 -13.01 -23.70
CA LEU A 426 -15.81 -14.43 -23.56
C LEU A 426 -16.12 -14.97 -22.16
N ASN A 427 -16.38 -14.11 -21.17
CA ASN A 427 -16.71 -14.53 -19.80
C ASN A 427 -17.92 -15.47 -19.76
N SER A 428 -18.94 -15.22 -20.58
CA SER A 428 -20.14 -16.07 -20.66
C SER A 428 -19.84 -17.46 -21.23
N LEU A 429 -18.96 -17.55 -22.24
CA LEU A 429 -18.58 -18.79 -22.90
C LEU A 429 -17.67 -19.67 -22.03
N VAL A 430 -16.75 -19.04 -21.29
CA VAL A 430 -15.89 -19.75 -20.33
C VAL A 430 -16.73 -20.34 -19.20
N LYS A 431 -17.71 -19.59 -18.66
CA LYS A 431 -18.67 -20.08 -17.65
C LYS A 431 -19.46 -21.30 -18.13
N ASN A 432 -19.94 -21.28 -19.37
CA ASN A 432 -20.70 -22.39 -19.95
C ASN A 432 -19.84 -23.65 -20.17
N ARG A 433 -18.58 -23.50 -20.62
CA ARG A 433 -17.68 -24.66 -20.83
C ARG A 433 -17.16 -25.27 -19.52
N VAL A 434 -16.96 -24.47 -18.48
CA VAL A 434 -16.56 -24.99 -17.16
C VAL A 434 -17.72 -25.74 -16.49
N SER A 435 -18.95 -25.22 -16.59
CA SER A 435 -20.14 -25.93 -16.11
C SER A 435 -20.43 -27.21 -16.89
N GLU A 436 -20.23 -27.24 -18.21
CA GLU A 436 -20.31 -28.47 -19.02
C GLU A 436 -19.24 -29.50 -18.63
N LYS A 437 -18.01 -29.08 -18.31
CA LYS A 437 -16.96 -30.00 -17.82
C LYS A 437 -17.30 -30.60 -16.45
N ILE A 438 -17.89 -29.81 -15.54
CA ILE A 438 -18.32 -30.30 -14.22
C ILE A 438 -19.54 -31.24 -14.37
N GLY A 439 -20.50 -30.91 -15.23
CA GLY A 439 -21.63 -31.79 -15.57
C GLY A 439 -21.22 -33.08 -16.29
N GLY A 440 -20.18 -33.02 -17.13
CA GLY A 440 -19.61 -34.18 -17.82
C GLY A 440 -18.87 -35.14 -16.89
N ILE A 441 -18.20 -34.64 -15.84
CA ILE A 441 -17.57 -35.50 -14.83
C ILE A 441 -18.63 -36.16 -13.93
N GLY A 442 -19.75 -35.48 -13.66
CA GLY A 442 -20.89 -36.05 -12.94
C GLY A 442 -21.62 -37.18 -13.69
N LEU A 443 -21.64 -37.14 -15.02
CA LEU A 443 -22.32 -38.15 -15.85
C LEU A 443 -21.49 -39.43 -16.10
N VAL A 444 -20.16 -39.37 -15.97
CA VAL A 444 -19.28 -40.54 -16.20
C VAL A 444 -19.26 -41.49 -15.00
N ALA A 445 -19.73 -41.06 -13.83
CA ALA A 445 -19.84 -41.93 -12.63
C ALA A 445 -21.09 -42.84 -12.61
N GLU A 446 -22.11 -42.59 -13.44
CA GLU A 446 -23.39 -43.33 -13.40
C GLU A 446 -23.57 -44.42 -14.48
N PHE A 447 -22.68 -44.54 -15.47
CA PHE A 447 -22.80 -45.53 -16.55
C PHE A 447 -21.90 -46.76 -16.41
N GLY A 448 -21.70 -47.24 -15.17
CA GLY A 448 -20.79 -48.32 -14.85
C GLY A 448 -21.32 -49.42 -13.93
N MET A 449 -22.63 -49.65 -13.81
CA MET A 449 -23.14 -50.82 -13.07
C MET A 449 -24.33 -51.48 -13.76
N SER A 450 -24.02 -52.45 -14.64
CA SER A 450 -24.99 -53.46 -15.09
C SER A 450 -24.97 -54.67 -14.17
N LYS A 451 -26.18 -55.09 -13.77
CA LYS A 451 -26.54 -56.10 -12.78
C LYS A 451 -25.90 -57.47 -13.03
N LYS A 452 -25.32 -58.07 -11.98
CA LYS A 452 -25.24 -59.54 -11.83
C LYS A 452 -25.74 -60.00 -10.44
N LYS A 453 -26.91 -60.65 -10.52
CA LYS A 453 -27.51 -61.75 -9.73
C LYS A 453 -27.08 -61.99 -8.27
N TYR A 454 -28.13 -61.95 -7.43
CA TYR A 454 -28.37 -62.67 -6.17
C TYR A 454 -27.52 -63.91 -5.84
N GLY A 455 -27.03 -63.93 -4.60
CA GLY A 455 -26.70 -65.12 -3.81
C GLY A 455 -26.85 -64.80 -2.31
N LYS A 456 -27.83 -65.45 -1.65
CA LYS A 456 -28.15 -65.34 -0.21
C LYS A 456 -27.11 -66.08 0.65
N GLN A 457 -26.74 -65.52 1.82
CA GLN A 457 -26.71 -66.15 3.17
C GLN A 457 -26.03 -65.18 4.17
N LYS A 458 -26.75 -64.55 5.11
CA LYS A 458 -27.19 -64.95 6.48
C LYS A 458 -26.15 -64.73 7.61
N ARG A 459 -26.54 -63.82 8.54
CA ARG A 459 -26.23 -63.72 10.00
C ARG A 459 -24.79 -63.29 10.35
N SER A 460 -24.46 -62.51 11.38
CA SER A 460 -25.15 -61.76 12.47
C SER A 460 -24.08 -60.88 13.17
N PRO A 461 -24.44 -59.91 14.04
CA PRO A 461 -23.56 -58.81 14.45
C PRO A 461 -22.83 -59.04 15.78
N VAL A 462 -21.56 -58.66 15.85
CA VAL A 462 -20.77 -58.45 17.08
C VAL A 462 -19.74 -57.39 16.71
N GLY A 463 -19.49 -56.28 17.38
CA GLY A 463 -19.75 -55.82 18.73
C GLY A 463 -18.55 -54.96 19.07
N TRP A 464 -18.76 -53.65 19.27
CA TRP A 464 -17.71 -52.72 19.67
C TRP A 464 -17.21 -53.08 21.08
N LYS A 465 -15.90 -53.31 21.25
CA LYS A 465 -15.21 -53.05 22.53
C LYS A 465 -13.79 -52.55 22.28
N SER A 466 -13.57 -51.34 22.81
CA SER A 466 -12.30 -50.78 23.28
C SER A 466 -11.44 -51.79 24.03
N LEU A 467 -10.12 -51.65 23.96
CA LEU A 467 -9.24 -51.86 25.12
C LEU A 467 -7.90 -51.15 24.94
N THR A 468 -7.51 -50.52 26.04
CA THR A 468 -6.31 -49.79 26.37
C THR A 468 -5.11 -50.71 26.65
N ARG A 469 -3.91 -50.14 26.49
CA ARG A 469 -2.65 -50.33 27.25
C ARG A 469 -2.68 -51.38 28.39
N ASP A 470 -1.71 -52.30 28.44
CA ASP A 470 -0.46 -52.17 29.19
C ASP A 470 0.44 -53.42 29.07
N GLU A 471 1.76 -53.15 29.12
CA GLU A 471 2.86 -53.89 29.75
C GLU A 471 2.92 -55.44 29.71
N GLN A 472 3.91 -55.94 28.97
CA GLN A 472 5.00 -56.81 29.50
C GLN A 472 6.22 -56.76 28.60
#